data_AF-A0AAX2I7Y0-F1
#
_entry.id   AF-A0AAX2I7Y0-F1
#
_cell.length_a   1.000
_cell.length_b   1.000
_cell.length_c   1.000
_cell.angle_alpha   90.00
_cell.angle_beta   90.00
_cell.angle_gamma   90.00
#
_symmetry.space_group_name_H-M   'P 1'
#
loop_
_entity.id
_entity.type
_entity.pdbx_description
1 polymer ?
#
loop_
_entity_poly.entity_id
_entity_poly.type
_entity_poly.pdbx_seq_one_letter_code
_entity_poly.pdbx_strand_id
1 'polypeptide(L)'
;MRKTLLCAIAFVWGATAMYSQAYISVSGGYGFKAHEKTLGRDASNPTAITDLKGSYGEGYQAQLRGGYFFHKRWGAELALGYLHGEDMPTNKNQVLNMKGHGRAYGASLSLVFNITDNLYVRAGGVTKIGGKTEIQTELNAKLPLRMFNPMAPATTMVDMKADFNNNFHGKIPFGFIGGIGYRFKVADKVAFFIEGEYLNINVPRKESKLKDFSATRTIQGNTAAISLQEFKTYMTALQNIPSSSPQIERYKQLATQVAPLLEDSYSWEGKGAPDAPYSSIGVHFGVTYTF
;
A
#
# COMPACT_ATOMS: atom_id res chain seq x y z
N MET A 1 28.65 -36.56 5.46
CA MET A 1 27.92 -35.27 5.41
C MET A 1 28.83 -34.05 5.48
N ARG A 2 29.79 -33.95 6.43
CA ARG A 2 30.72 -32.79 6.51
C ARG A 2 31.64 -32.63 5.29
N LYS A 3 32.17 -33.74 4.74
CA LYS A 3 33.07 -33.74 3.58
C LYS A 3 32.36 -33.39 2.26
N THR A 4 31.11 -33.84 2.08
CA THR A 4 30.29 -33.48 0.91
C THR A 4 29.86 -32.01 0.95
N LEU A 5 29.56 -31.46 2.12
CA LEU A 5 29.28 -30.03 2.29
C LEU A 5 30.53 -29.17 2.01
N LEU A 6 31.70 -29.60 2.49
CA LEU A 6 32.98 -28.93 2.22
C LEU A 6 33.38 -28.98 0.75
N CYS A 7 33.16 -30.12 0.07
CA CYS A 7 33.37 -30.22 -1.38
C CYS A 7 32.36 -29.36 -2.16
N ALA A 8 31.09 -29.29 -1.74
CA ALA A 8 30.10 -28.41 -2.36
C ALA A 8 30.47 -26.93 -2.19
N ILE A 9 30.90 -26.52 -0.98
CA ILE A 9 31.39 -25.16 -0.71
C ILE A 9 32.66 -24.88 -1.51
N ALA A 10 33.63 -25.80 -1.55
CA ALA A 10 34.86 -25.66 -2.32
C ALA A 10 34.61 -25.65 -3.84
N PHE A 11 33.60 -26.36 -4.34
CA PHE A 11 33.22 -26.33 -5.75
C PHE A 11 32.51 -25.01 -6.09
N VAL A 12 31.63 -24.53 -5.20
CA VAL A 12 31.01 -23.20 -5.30
C VAL A 12 32.07 -22.10 -5.31
N TRP A 13 33.12 -22.21 -4.49
CA TRP A 13 34.20 -21.22 -4.40
C TRP A 13 35.28 -21.39 -5.47
N GLY A 14 35.52 -22.61 -5.97
CA GLY A 14 36.47 -22.86 -7.07
C GLY A 14 35.92 -22.41 -8.42
N ALA A 15 34.59 -22.47 -8.61
CA ALA A 15 33.93 -22.01 -9.83
C ALA A 15 33.77 -20.48 -9.92
N THR A 16 33.86 -19.75 -8.80
CA THR A 16 33.76 -18.27 -8.77
C THR A 16 35.03 -17.56 -9.21
N ALA A 17 36.16 -18.27 -9.35
CA ALA A 17 37.46 -17.67 -9.65
C ALA A 17 37.64 -17.23 -11.12
N MET A 18 36.71 -17.54 -12.04
CA MET A 18 36.92 -17.35 -13.48
C MET A 18 36.07 -16.24 -14.14
N TYR A 19 35.09 -15.66 -13.42
CA TYR A 19 34.34 -14.50 -13.92
C TYR A 19 33.74 -13.72 -12.74
N SER A 20 34.33 -12.57 -12.42
CA SER A 20 33.90 -11.67 -11.36
C SER A 20 33.57 -10.32 -11.99
N GLN A 21 32.31 -9.90 -11.88
CA GLN A 21 31.90 -8.61 -12.42
C GLN A 21 30.83 -7.97 -11.53
N ALA A 22 31.22 -6.92 -10.83
CA ALA A 22 30.31 -6.09 -10.04
C ALA A 22 29.62 -5.08 -10.95
N TYR A 23 28.37 -4.75 -10.63
CA TYR A 23 27.65 -3.67 -11.30
C TYR A 23 26.74 -2.93 -10.34
N ILE A 24 26.44 -1.69 -10.70
CA ILE A 24 25.41 -0.88 -10.07
C ILE A 24 24.41 -0.46 -11.13
N SER A 25 23.13 -0.42 -10.79
CA SER A 25 22.10 0.06 -11.68
C SER A 25 21.12 0.97 -10.96
N VAL A 26 20.64 1.98 -11.69
CA VAL A 26 19.55 2.85 -11.27
C VAL A 26 18.42 2.72 -12.27
N SER A 27 17.19 2.69 -11.79
CA SER A 27 16.01 2.50 -12.62
C SER A 27 14.83 3.34 -12.16
N GLY A 28 13.99 3.71 -13.11
CA GLY A 28 12.69 4.32 -12.88
C GLY A 28 11.65 3.61 -13.75
N GLY A 29 10.41 3.56 -13.28
CA GLY A 29 9.35 2.85 -13.98
C GLY A 29 7.97 3.13 -13.41
N TYR A 30 6.98 2.45 -13.98
CA TYR A 30 5.60 2.47 -13.51
C TYR A 30 5.12 1.04 -13.27
N GLY A 31 4.52 0.81 -12.11
CA GLY A 31 3.85 -0.43 -11.73
C GLY A 31 2.36 -0.35 -12.02
N PHE A 32 1.83 -1.31 -12.75
CA PHE A 32 0.39 -1.52 -12.90
C PHE A 32 -0.10 -2.48 -11.82
N LYS A 33 -1.35 -2.31 -11.38
CA LYS A 33 -1.98 -3.20 -10.40
C LYS A 33 -1.98 -4.66 -10.85
N ALA A 34 -1.61 -5.56 -9.93
CA ALA A 34 -1.69 -7.00 -10.12
C ALA A 34 -2.13 -7.66 -8.82
N HIS A 35 -2.76 -8.84 -8.89
CA HIS A 35 -3.29 -9.55 -7.72
C HIS A 35 -4.12 -8.64 -6.81
N GLU A 36 -5.05 -7.90 -7.42
CA GLU A 36 -5.90 -6.95 -6.72
C GLU A 36 -6.69 -7.66 -5.60
N LYS A 37 -6.77 -7.02 -4.44
CA LYS A 37 -7.66 -7.42 -3.35
C LYS A 37 -8.74 -6.38 -3.17
N THR A 38 -9.85 -6.78 -2.56
CA THR A 38 -10.92 -5.86 -2.17
C THR A 38 -10.40 -4.90 -1.09
N LEU A 39 -10.28 -3.62 -1.44
CA LEU A 39 -9.87 -2.53 -0.53
C LEU A 39 -11.06 -2.01 0.29
N GLY A 40 -12.27 -2.18 -0.25
CA GLY A 40 -13.55 -1.92 0.40
C GLY A 40 -14.66 -1.91 -0.64
N ARG A 41 -15.69 -1.07 -0.47
CA ARG A 41 -16.91 -1.12 -1.31
C ARG A 41 -17.34 0.24 -1.80
N ASP A 42 -17.93 0.27 -3.00
CA ASP A 42 -18.73 1.37 -3.50
C ASP A 42 -20.21 1.03 -3.27
N ALA A 43 -20.83 1.80 -2.38
CA ALA A 43 -22.24 1.76 -2.05
C ALA A 43 -22.91 3.12 -2.33
N SER A 44 -22.39 3.88 -3.31
CA SER A 44 -23.01 5.13 -3.77
C SER A 44 -24.43 4.89 -4.30
N ASN A 45 -24.64 3.73 -4.95
CA ASN A 45 -25.96 3.19 -5.25
C ASN A 45 -26.30 2.07 -4.24
N PRO A 46 -27.27 2.26 -3.33
CA PRO A 46 -27.62 1.25 -2.32
C PRO A 46 -28.23 -0.02 -2.91
N THR A 47 -28.61 -0.03 -4.19
CA THR A 47 -29.15 -1.20 -4.90
C THR A 47 -28.10 -1.96 -5.72
N ALA A 48 -26.91 -1.38 -5.90
CA ALA A 48 -25.83 -1.95 -6.70
C ALA A 48 -24.48 -1.71 -6.00
N ILE A 49 -24.24 -2.47 -4.93
CA ILE A 49 -22.99 -2.41 -4.16
C ILE A 49 -21.91 -3.18 -4.92
N THR A 50 -20.79 -2.53 -5.21
CA THR A 50 -19.65 -3.14 -5.91
C THR A 50 -18.41 -3.16 -5.02
N ASP A 51 -17.57 -4.18 -5.20
CA ASP A 51 -16.29 -4.26 -4.51
C ASP A 51 -15.27 -3.35 -5.21
N LEU A 52 -14.59 -2.51 -4.43
CA LEU A 52 -13.46 -1.71 -4.88
C LEU A 52 -12.21 -2.56 -4.78
N LYS A 53 -11.73 -3.06 -5.92
CA LYS A 53 -10.50 -3.83 -6.03
C LYS A 53 -9.34 -2.93 -6.44
N GLY A 54 -8.18 -3.21 -5.87
CA GLY A 54 -6.97 -2.48 -6.22
C GLY A 54 -5.71 -3.06 -5.59
N SER A 55 -4.59 -2.41 -5.89
CA SER A 55 -3.29 -2.68 -5.29
C SER A 55 -2.57 -1.36 -5.05
N TYR A 56 -2.08 -1.15 -3.83
CA TYR A 56 -1.23 0.01 -3.51
C TYR A 56 0.17 -0.09 -4.15
N GLY A 57 0.45 -1.18 -4.88
CA GLY A 57 1.66 -1.36 -5.70
C GLY A 57 1.63 -0.60 -7.02
N GLU A 58 0.46 -0.10 -7.44
CA GLU A 58 0.32 0.73 -8.63
C GLU A 58 0.93 2.13 -8.42
N GLY A 59 1.70 2.60 -9.40
CA GLY A 59 2.30 3.93 -9.40
C GLY A 59 3.78 3.96 -9.79
N TYR A 60 4.43 5.10 -9.59
CA TYR A 60 5.83 5.29 -9.98
C TYR A 60 6.79 4.59 -9.03
N GLN A 61 7.80 3.95 -9.61
CA GLN A 61 8.79 3.19 -8.88
C GLN A 61 10.20 3.62 -9.28
N ALA A 62 11.09 3.76 -8.29
CA ALA A 62 12.50 3.99 -8.50
C ALA A 62 13.31 2.95 -7.74
N GLN A 63 14.40 2.45 -8.32
CA GLN A 63 15.24 1.44 -7.69
C GLN A 63 16.73 1.71 -7.90
N LEU A 64 17.51 1.41 -6.86
CA LEU A 64 18.97 1.33 -6.89
C LEU A 64 19.36 -0.11 -6.61
N ARG A 65 20.19 -0.70 -7.47
CA ARG A 65 20.55 -2.12 -7.39
C ARG A 65 22.05 -2.29 -7.50
N GLY A 66 22.61 -3.09 -6.60
CA GLY A 66 24.00 -3.52 -6.64
C GLY A 66 24.03 -5.02 -6.87
N GLY A 67 24.77 -5.46 -7.89
CA GLY A 67 24.85 -6.88 -8.22
C GLY A 67 26.27 -7.33 -8.49
N TYR A 68 26.45 -8.65 -8.38
CA TYR A 68 27.72 -9.31 -8.58
C TYR A 68 27.52 -10.61 -9.34
N PHE A 69 28.13 -10.71 -10.52
CA PHE A 69 28.22 -11.95 -11.27
C PHE A 69 29.43 -12.75 -10.78
N PHE A 70 29.15 -13.92 -10.21
CA PHE A 70 30.15 -14.91 -9.82
C PHE A 70 30.39 -15.96 -10.91
N HIS A 71 29.58 -15.92 -11.96
CA HIS A 71 29.76 -16.70 -13.18
C HIS A 71 29.21 -15.90 -14.38
N LYS A 72 29.60 -16.23 -15.61
CA LYS A 72 29.12 -15.52 -16.83
C LYS A 72 27.60 -15.42 -16.91
N ARG A 73 26.90 -16.45 -16.43
CA ARG A 73 25.44 -16.52 -16.43
C ARG A 73 24.78 -16.26 -15.09
N TRP A 74 25.50 -16.38 -13.98
CA TRP A 74 24.88 -16.32 -12.65
C TRP A 74 25.42 -15.17 -11.82
N GLY A 75 24.50 -14.38 -11.29
CA GLY A 75 24.79 -13.32 -10.35
C GLY A 75 23.77 -13.24 -9.24
N ALA A 76 24.10 -12.47 -8.22
CA ALA A 76 23.17 -12.05 -7.19
C ALA A 76 23.01 -10.53 -7.24
N GLU A 77 21.83 -10.04 -6.89
CA GLU A 77 21.50 -8.61 -6.89
C GLU A 77 20.77 -8.25 -5.60
N LEU A 78 21.23 -7.20 -4.94
CA LEU A 78 20.55 -6.53 -3.84
C LEU A 78 19.98 -5.21 -4.37
N ALA A 79 18.70 -4.97 -4.14
CA ALA A 79 18.04 -3.74 -4.56
C ALA A 79 17.33 -3.03 -3.41
N LEU A 80 17.35 -1.72 -3.47
CA LEU A 80 16.53 -0.82 -2.67
C LEU A 80 15.60 -0.06 -3.61
N GLY A 81 14.31 -0.04 -3.28
CA GLY A 81 13.29 0.58 -4.11
C GLY A 81 12.42 1.55 -3.33
N TYR A 82 11.87 2.55 -4.02
CA TYR A 82 10.84 3.44 -3.53
C TYR A 82 9.63 3.39 -4.46
N LEU A 83 8.44 3.37 -3.86
CA LEU A 83 7.16 3.40 -4.53
C LEU A 83 6.40 4.67 -4.15
N HIS A 84 6.02 5.42 -5.17
CA HIS A 84 5.07 6.53 -5.11
C HIS A 84 3.75 6.07 -5.75
N GLY A 85 2.87 5.48 -4.92
CA GLY A 85 1.65 4.86 -5.40
C GLY A 85 0.56 5.83 -5.82
N GLU A 86 -0.32 5.38 -6.70
CA GLU A 86 -1.50 6.13 -7.16
C GLU A 86 -2.64 6.13 -6.14
N ASP A 87 -3.57 7.07 -6.33
CA ASP A 87 -4.78 7.20 -5.52
C ASP A 87 -5.77 6.09 -5.87
N MET A 88 -6.09 5.25 -4.88
CA MET A 88 -7.05 4.17 -5.02
C MET A 88 -8.31 4.43 -4.17
N PRO A 89 -9.52 4.29 -4.73
CA PRO A 89 -10.74 4.33 -3.93
C PRO A 89 -10.78 3.12 -2.99
N THR A 90 -11.02 3.35 -1.71
CA THR A 90 -11.06 2.29 -0.70
C THR A 90 -12.48 2.04 -0.21
N ASN A 91 -13.23 3.08 0.14
CA ASN A 91 -14.65 2.98 0.46
C ASN A 91 -15.37 4.21 -0.06
N LYS A 92 -16.56 4.01 -0.61
CA LYS A 92 -17.38 5.11 -1.13
C LYS A 92 -18.85 4.83 -0.88
N ASN A 93 -19.58 5.82 -0.38
CA ASN A 93 -21.03 5.81 -0.30
C ASN A 93 -21.54 7.26 -0.37
N GLN A 94 -22.85 7.47 -0.18
CA GLN A 94 -23.47 8.80 -0.28
C GLN A 94 -22.96 9.83 0.74
N VAL A 95 -22.35 9.39 1.84
CA VAL A 95 -21.88 10.24 2.95
C VAL A 95 -20.40 10.08 3.26
N LEU A 96 -19.71 9.11 2.67
CA LEU A 96 -18.32 8.75 2.98
C LEU A 96 -17.57 8.53 1.67
N ASN A 97 -16.42 9.19 1.52
CA ASN A 97 -15.50 8.99 0.42
C ASN A 97 -14.10 8.79 0.99
N MET A 98 -13.49 7.65 0.70
CA MET A 98 -12.16 7.29 1.20
C MET A 98 -11.25 6.93 0.04
N LYS A 99 -10.12 7.62 -0.05
CA LYS A 99 -9.05 7.35 -1.02
C LYS A 99 -7.79 6.97 -0.27
N GLY A 100 -7.01 6.03 -0.80
CA GLY A 100 -5.75 5.67 -0.21
C GLY A 100 -4.65 5.46 -1.24
N HIS A 101 -3.42 5.78 -0.83
CA HIS A 101 -2.24 5.66 -1.68
C HIS A 101 -1.05 5.13 -0.88
N GLY A 102 -0.21 4.35 -1.56
CA GLY A 102 0.97 3.72 -0.96
C GLY A 102 2.21 4.59 -1.09
N ARG A 103 3.00 4.71 -0.02
CA ARG A 103 4.35 5.27 -0.06
C ARG A 103 5.27 4.29 0.64
N ALA A 104 6.05 3.52 -0.10
CA ALA A 104 6.76 2.37 0.46
C ALA A 104 8.23 2.27 0.01
N TYR A 105 9.10 1.92 0.95
CA TYR A 105 10.48 1.53 0.70
C TYR A 105 10.59 0.01 0.72
N GLY A 106 11.20 -0.55 -0.32
CA GLY A 106 11.41 -1.98 -0.49
C GLY A 106 12.89 -2.33 -0.47
N ALA A 107 13.18 -3.55 -0.02
CA ALA A 107 14.46 -4.21 -0.25
C ALA A 107 14.22 -5.57 -0.88
N SER A 108 15.05 -5.96 -1.84
CA SER A 108 14.98 -7.29 -2.43
C SER A 108 16.35 -7.90 -2.63
N LEU A 109 16.38 -9.23 -2.55
CA LEU A 109 17.54 -10.04 -2.87
C LEU A 109 17.13 -11.03 -3.97
N SER A 110 17.80 -10.95 -5.12
CA SER A 110 17.48 -11.74 -6.30
C SER A 110 18.69 -12.48 -6.83
N LEU A 111 18.44 -13.66 -7.41
CA LEU A 111 19.37 -14.31 -8.31
C LEU A 111 19.11 -13.79 -9.73
N VAL A 112 20.18 -13.53 -10.47
CA VAL A 112 20.15 -13.05 -11.84
C VAL A 112 20.75 -14.12 -12.74
N PHE A 113 20.01 -14.50 -13.78
CA PHE A 113 20.43 -15.44 -14.79
C PHE A 113 20.48 -14.77 -16.17
N ASN A 114 21.66 -14.69 -16.78
CA ASN A 114 21.81 -14.21 -18.15
C ASN A 114 21.52 -15.37 -19.12
N ILE A 115 20.43 -15.26 -19.87
CA ILE A 115 20.06 -16.21 -20.93
C ILE A 115 21.02 -16.01 -22.12
N THR A 116 21.24 -14.75 -22.48
CA THR A 116 22.22 -14.29 -23.46
C THR A 116 23.01 -13.12 -22.88
N ASP A 117 23.94 -12.54 -23.64
CA ASP A 117 24.69 -11.37 -23.17
C ASP A 117 23.80 -10.13 -22.92
N ASN A 118 22.62 -10.09 -23.54
CA ASN A 118 21.69 -8.97 -23.45
C ASN A 118 20.41 -9.31 -22.68
N LEU A 119 19.90 -10.54 -22.80
CA LEU A 119 18.65 -10.98 -22.17
C LEU A 119 18.93 -11.66 -20.83
N TYR A 120 18.26 -11.21 -19.78
CA TYR A 120 18.38 -11.78 -18.45
C TYR A 120 17.01 -11.95 -17.79
N VAL A 121 16.99 -12.86 -16.82
CA VAL A 121 15.89 -13.01 -15.89
C VAL A 121 16.41 -12.88 -14.48
N ARG A 122 15.56 -12.42 -13.56
CA ARG A 122 15.85 -12.41 -12.13
C ARG A 122 14.66 -12.91 -11.34
N ALA A 123 14.95 -13.55 -10.21
CA ALA A 123 13.94 -14.02 -9.28
C ALA A 123 14.50 -13.96 -7.85
N GLY A 124 13.65 -13.58 -6.90
CA GLY A 124 14.11 -13.28 -5.56
C GLY A 124 13.02 -13.09 -4.52
N GLY A 125 13.48 -12.86 -3.30
CA GLY A 125 12.65 -12.42 -2.19
C GLY A 125 12.63 -10.90 -2.10
N VAL A 126 11.50 -10.35 -1.68
CA VAL A 126 11.32 -8.92 -1.46
C VAL A 126 10.59 -8.68 -0.16
N THR A 127 10.95 -7.59 0.50
CA THR A 127 10.30 -7.13 1.71
C THR A 127 10.10 -5.62 1.66
N LYS A 128 9.14 -5.11 2.41
CA LYS A 128 9.00 -3.66 2.66
C LYS A 128 9.68 -3.34 3.98
N ILE A 129 10.65 -2.44 3.93
CA ILE A 129 11.47 -2.06 5.08
C ILE A 129 11.00 -0.75 5.73
N GLY A 130 10.09 -0.03 5.08
CA GLY A 130 9.52 1.19 5.61
C GLY A 130 8.43 1.75 4.70
N GLY A 131 7.74 2.77 5.21
CA GLY A 131 6.66 3.44 4.49
C GLY A 131 5.31 3.34 5.19
N LYS A 132 4.29 3.80 4.49
CA LYS A 132 2.92 3.93 4.97
C LYS A 132 1.92 3.87 3.81
N THR A 133 0.70 3.46 4.14
CA THR A 133 -0.47 3.70 3.29
C THR A 133 -1.21 4.88 3.89
N GLU A 134 -1.35 5.97 3.15
CA GLU A 134 -2.15 7.11 3.60
C GLU A 134 -3.59 6.90 3.13
N ILE A 135 -4.56 7.19 3.99
CA ILE A 135 -5.97 7.19 3.63
C ILE A 135 -6.55 8.55 3.97
N GLN A 136 -7.13 9.21 2.98
CA GLN A 136 -7.90 10.43 3.13
C GLN A 136 -9.36 10.05 3.22
N THR A 137 -10.06 10.57 4.23
CA THR A 137 -11.47 10.32 4.46
C THR A 137 -12.23 11.63 4.46
N GLU A 138 -13.23 11.71 3.60
CA GLU A 138 -14.19 12.81 3.54
C GLU A 138 -15.55 12.25 3.98
N LEU A 139 -16.13 12.85 5.01
CA LEU A 139 -17.45 12.54 5.52
C LEU A 139 -18.36 13.75 5.30
N ASN A 140 -19.55 13.51 4.77
CA ASN A 140 -20.62 14.50 4.63
C ASN A 140 -21.97 13.84 4.97
N ALA A 141 -22.36 13.92 6.25
CA ALA A 141 -23.53 13.24 6.77
C ALA A 141 -24.59 14.25 7.22
N LYS A 142 -25.85 14.03 6.81
CA LYS A 142 -27.01 14.80 7.25
C LYS A 142 -27.91 13.92 8.12
N LEU A 143 -27.95 14.21 9.42
CA LEU A 143 -28.60 13.36 10.42
C LEU A 143 -29.67 14.12 11.20
N PRO A 144 -30.77 13.47 11.64
CA PRO A 144 -31.73 14.10 12.54
C PRO A 144 -31.07 14.49 13.87
N LEU A 145 -31.20 15.76 14.29
CA LEU A 145 -30.59 16.25 15.54
C LEU A 145 -31.10 15.49 16.78
N ARG A 146 -32.33 14.97 16.71
CA ARG A 146 -32.92 14.11 17.76
C ARG A 146 -32.11 12.85 18.10
N MET A 147 -31.20 12.43 17.22
CA MET A 147 -30.28 11.33 17.48
C MET A 147 -29.22 11.68 18.54
N PHE A 148 -28.96 12.97 18.74
CA PHE A 148 -27.94 13.49 19.66
C PHE A 148 -28.55 14.30 20.80
N ASN A 149 -29.71 14.90 20.56
CA ASN A 149 -30.47 15.64 21.55
C ASN A 149 -31.96 15.24 21.45
N PRO A 150 -32.46 14.34 22.31
CA PRO A 150 -33.85 13.85 22.25
C PRO A 150 -34.93 14.95 22.34
N MET A 151 -34.59 16.12 22.90
CA MET A 151 -35.51 17.26 23.04
C MET A 151 -35.58 18.13 21.78
N ALA A 152 -34.74 17.88 20.77
CA ALA A 152 -34.72 18.67 19.54
C ALA A 152 -35.98 18.43 18.69
N PRO A 153 -36.47 19.47 17.96
CA PRO A 153 -37.59 19.30 17.03
C PRO A 153 -37.31 18.21 15.98
N ALA A 154 -38.34 17.42 15.64
CA ALA A 154 -38.20 16.28 14.74
C ALA A 154 -37.73 16.64 13.31
N THR A 155 -37.91 17.90 12.90
CA THR A 155 -37.51 18.43 11.59
C THR A 155 -36.09 18.99 11.56
N THR A 156 -35.45 19.16 12.72
CA THR A 156 -34.10 19.74 12.79
C THR A 156 -33.06 18.71 12.42
N MET A 157 -32.24 19.04 11.43
CA MET A 157 -31.10 18.23 10.99
C MET A 157 -29.79 18.84 11.48
N VAL A 158 -28.79 17.98 11.62
CA VAL A 158 -27.40 18.34 11.80
C VAL A 158 -26.61 17.85 10.58
N ASP A 159 -25.98 18.79 9.89
CA ASP A 159 -25.08 18.49 8.78
C ASP A 159 -23.66 18.44 9.35
N MET A 160 -23.01 17.27 9.29
CA MET A 160 -21.65 17.06 9.75
C MET A 160 -20.75 16.83 8.54
N LYS A 161 -19.70 17.65 8.43
CA LYS A 161 -18.63 17.45 7.46
C LYS A 161 -17.33 17.21 8.21
N ALA A 162 -16.58 16.18 7.84
CA ALA A 162 -15.28 15.90 8.45
C ALA A 162 -14.30 15.41 7.39
N ASP A 163 -13.09 15.96 7.42
CA ASP A 163 -11.98 15.58 6.57
C ASP A 163 -10.82 15.15 7.48
N PHE A 164 -10.33 13.93 7.30
CA PHE A 164 -9.22 13.43 8.09
C PHE A 164 -8.32 12.45 7.35
N ASN A 165 -7.05 12.46 7.74
CA ASN A 165 -5.98 11.69 7.11
C ASN A 165 -5.40 10.68 8.09
N ASN A 166 -5.25 9.44 7.63
CA ASN A 166 -4.72 8.34 8.42
C ASN A 166 -3.50 7.71 7.78
N ASN A 167 -2.44 7.52 8.56
CA ASN A 167 -1.27 6.75 8.16
C ASN A 167 -1.37 5.33 8.69
N PHE A 168 -1.46 4.35 7.80
CA PHE A 168 -1.41 2.94 8.12
C PHE A 168 0.00 2.41 7.98
N HIS A 169 0.49 1.78 9.05
CA HIS A 169 1.77 1.11 9.08
C HIS A 169 1.58 -0.41 9.09
N GLY A 170 2.43 -1.08 8.32
CA GLY A 170 2.42 -2.52 8.16
C GLY A 170 3.33 -3.26 9.13
N LYS A 171 3.11 -4.56 9.25
CA LYS A 171 4.15 -5.51 9.69
C LYS A 171 5.13 -5.72 8.55
N ILE A 172 6.36 -6.15 8.87
CA ILE A 172 7.36 -6.50 7.86
C ILE A 172 6.80 -7.64 7.01
N PRO A 173 6.54 -7.42 5.71
CA PRO A 173 5.99 -8.43 4.82
C PRO A 173 7.12 -9.18 4.12
N PHE A 174 6.83 -10.39 3.67
CA PHE A 174 7.70 -11.10 2.73
C PHE A 174 6.91 -11.44 1.47
N GLY A 175 7.56 -11.27 0.34
CA GLY A 175 6.96 -11.47 -0.97
C GLY A 175 7.97 -12.00 -1.96
N PHE A 176 7.50 -12.14 -3.20
CA PHE A 176 8.28 -12.58 -4.34
C PHE A 176 8.46 -11.43 -5.32
N ILE A 177 9.65 -11.38 -5.93
CA ILE A 177 9.95 -10.48 -7.03
C ILE A 177 10.57 -11.27 -8.18
N GLY A 178 10.17 -10.97 -9.40
CA GLY A 178 10.75 -11.54 -10.60
C GLY A 178 10.85 -10.48 -11.68
N GLY A 179 11.75 -10.66 -12.64
CA GLY A 179 11.87 -9.76 -13.76
C GLY A 179 12.49 -10.41 -14.98
N ILE A 180 12.14 -9.91 -16.15
CA ILE A 180 12.74 -10.25 -17.43
C ILE A 180 13.20 -8.94 -18.06
N GLY A 181 14.49 -8.84 -18.37
CA GLY A 181 15.06 -7.60 -18.87
C GLY A 181 16.00 -7.81 -20.05
N TYR A 182 16.13 -6.74 -20.85
CA TYR A 182 17.02 -6.69 -21.99
C TYR A 182 17.98 -5.51 -21.83
N ARG A 183 19.28 -5.76 -21.97
CA ARG A 183 20.35 -4.78 -21.86
C ARG A 183 20.84 -4.37 -23.24
N PHE A 184 20.92 -3.08 -23.48
CA PHE A 184 21.52 -2.45 -24.64
C PHE A 184 22.89 -1.91 -24.25
N LYS A 185 23.97 -2.53 -24.72
CA LYS A 185 25.33 -2.03 -24.48
C LYS A 185 25.50 -0.72 -25.23
N VAL A 186 25.77 0.36 -24.50
CA VAL A 186 25.96 1.71 -25.07
C VAL A 186 27.44 2.07 -25.10
N ALA A 187 28.20 1.64 -24.08
CA ALA A 187 29.65 1.75 -24.00
C ALA A 187 30.23 0.52 -23.30
N ASP A 188 31.55 0.45 -23.16
CA ASP A 188 32.21 -0.73 -22.58
C ASP A 188 31.78 -1.07 -21.16
N LYS A 189 31.45 -0.05 -20.36
CA LYS A 189 31.01 -0.19 -18.96
C LYS A 189 29.58 0.24 -18.72
N VAL A 190 28.86 0.67 -19.75
CA VAL A 190 27.52 1.29 -19.61
C VAL A 190 26.52 0.56 -20.49
N ALA A 191 25.44 0.10 -19.87
CA ALA A 191 24.30 -0.47 -20.58
C ALA A 191 23.01 0.23 -20.16
N PHE A 192 22.15 0.54 -21.13
CA PHE A 192 20.75 0.84 -20.87
C PHE A 192 19.98 -0.48 -20.73
N PHE A 193 18.91 -0.52 -19.96
CA PHE A 193 18.03 -1.69 -19.94
C PHE A 193 16.56 -1.29 -19.86
N ILE A 194 15.74 -2.20 -20.38
CA ILE A 194 14.30 -2.27 -20.13
C ILE A 194 14.01 -3.58 -19.39
N GLU A 195 13.11 -3.54 -18.42
CA GLU A 195 12.76 -4.71 -17.63
C GLU A 195 11.25 -4.73 -17.32
N GLY A 196 10.61 -5.86 -17.60
CA GLY A 196 9.32 -6.19 -17.03
C GLY A 196 9.52 -6.83 -15.66
N GLU A 197 8.96 -6.23 -14.62
CA GLU A 197 9.01 -6.72 -13.24
C GLU A 197 7.64 -7.26 -12.82
N TYR A 198 7.64 -8.37 -12.08
CA TYR A 198 6.49 -8.84 -11.33
C TYR A 198 6.81 -8.80 -9.85
N LEU A 199 5.96 -8.11 -9.08
CA LEU A 199 6.06 -7.99 -7.65
C LEU A 199 4.80 -8.60 -7.01
N ASN A 200 4.98 -9.54 -6.09
CA ASN A 200 3.89 -10.08 -5.27
C ASN A 200 4.19 -9.89 -3.80
N ILE A 201 3.46 -9.00 -3.14
CA ILE A 201 3.63 -8.75 -1.71
C ILE A 201 2.35 -8.19 -1.09
N ASN A 202 2.00 -8.73 0.07
CA ASN A 202 0.88 -8.27 0.88
C ASN A 202 1.42 -7.77 2.21
N VAL A 203 0.94 -6.62 2.67
CA VAL A 203 1.39 -5.98 3.90
C VAL A 203 0.30 -6.11 4.96
N PRO A 204 0.48 -6.96 5.98
CA PRO A 204 -0.45 -7.05 7.09
C PRO A 204 -0.50 -5.73 7.85
N ARG A 205 -1.70 -5.26 8.19
CA ARG A 205 -1.85 -4.02 8.95
C ARG A 205 -1.42 -4.21 10.41
N LYS A 206 -0.66 -3.25 10.93
CA LYS A 206 -0.23 -3.23 12.34
C LYS A 206 -0.97 -2.14 13.11
N GLU A 207 -0.85 -0.89 12.64
CA GLU A 207 -1.42 0.28 13.31
C GLU A 207 -1.91 1.30 12.29
N SER A 208 -2.87 2.12 12.68
CA SER A 208 -3.23 3.38 12.00
C SER A 208 -3.07 4.55 12.95
N LYS A 209 -2.58 5.67 12.43
CA LYS A 209 -2.42 6.92 13.18
C LYS A 209 -3.17 8.03 12.49
N LEU A 210 -4.00 8.75 13.23
CA LEU A 210 -4.60 9.99 12.77
C LEU A 210 -3.50 11.04 12.60
N LYS A 211 -3.49 11.72 11.45
CA LYS A 211 -2.50 12.73 11.10
C LYS A 211 -3.11 14.13 11.16
N ASP A 212 -4.18 14.33 10.41
CA ASP A 212 -4.86 15.61 10.25
C ASP A 212 -6.36 15.38 10.45
N PHE A 213 -7.04 16.33 11.08
CA PHE A 213 -8.49 16.29 11.29
C PHE A 213 -9.07 17.71 11.19
N SER A 214 -10.16 17.84 10.46
CA SER A 214 -11.00 19.04 10.41
C SER A 214 -12.45 18.60 10.38
N ALA A 215 -13.32 19.27 11.12
CA ALA A 215 -14.75 19.01 11.04
C ALA A 215 -15.57 20.26 11.30
N THR A 216 -16.75 20.28 10.68
CA THR A 216 -17.76 21.32 10.86
C THR A 216 -19.12 20.68 11.12
N ARG A 217 -19.93 21.41 11.87
CA ARG A 217 -21.32 21.08 12.17
C ARG A 217 -22.21 22.25 11.80
N THR A 218 -23.25 21.99 11.02
CA THR A 218 -24.28 22.98 10.70
C THR A 218 -25.61 22.58 11.34
N ILE A 219 -26.20 23.46 12.14
CA ILE A 219 -27.54 23.30 12.71
C ILE A 219 -28.33 24.56 12.42
N GLN A 220 -29.50 24.42 11.77
CA GLN A 220 -30.38 25.54 11.42
C GLN A 220 -29.65 26.70 10.70
N GLY A 221 -28.72 26.36 9.80
CA GLY A 221 -27.92 27.33 9.03
C GLY A 221 -26.69 27.89 9.74
N ASN A 222 -26.50 27.60 11.03
CA ASN A 222 -25.32 28.02 11.78
C ASN A 222 -24.21 26.97 11.68
N THR A 223 -23.13 27.29 10.98
CA THR A 223 -21.95 26.43 10.83
C THR A 223 -20.89 26.78 11.88
N ALA A 224 -20.43 25.78 12.61
CA ALA A 224 -19.31 25.90 13.55
C ALA A 224 -18.27 24.81 13.28
N ALA A 225 -16.98 25.15 13.42
CA ALA A 225 -15.93 24.15 13.51
C ALA A 225 -16.06 23.38 14.83
N ILE A 226 -15.84 22.06 14.79
CA ILE A 226 -15.93 21.19 15.98
C ILE A 226 -14.60 20.48 16.19
N SER A 227 -14.26 20.23 17.46
CA SER A 227 -13.03 19.53 17.82
C SER A 227 -13.11 18.03 17.49
N LEU A 228 -11.95 17.37 17.41
CA LEU A 228 -11.88 15.90 17.29
C LEU A 228 -12.66 15.21 18.42
N GLN A 229 -12.54 15.69 19.65
CA GLN A 229 -13.21 15.10 20.80
C GLN A 229 -14.74 15.24 20.70
N GLU A 230 -15.22 16.40 20.26
CA GLU A 230 -16.65 16.62 20.02
C GLU A 230 -17.18 15.73 18.90
N PHE A 231 -16.43 15.59 17.80
CA PHE A 231 -16.79 14.69 16.70
C PHE A 231 -16.79 13.22 17.14
N LYS A 232 -15.83 12.79 17.95
CA LYS A 232 -15.83 11.45 18.57
C LYS A 232 -17.10 11.22 19.38
N THR A 233 -17.54 12.19 20.18
CA THR A 233 -18.81 12.10 20.92
C THR A 233 -20.00 11.86 20.00
N TYR A 234 -20.07 12.53 18.84
CA TYR A 234 -21.11 12.27 17.83
C TYR A 234 -21.03 10.84 17.29
N MET A 235 -19.84 10.34 16.94
CA MET A 235 -19.68 8.97 16.45
C MET A 235 -20.04 7.93 17.51
N THR A 236 -19.62 8.12 18.76
CA THR A 236 -19.98 7.24 19.88
C THR A 236 -21.47 7.26 20.16
N ALA A 237 -22.12 8.43 20.08
CA ALA A 237 -23.57 8.52 20.20
C ALA A 237 -24.25 7.66 19.13
N LEU A 238 -23.82 7.76 17.86
CA LEU A 238 -24.37 6.95 16.75
C LEU A 238 -24.20 5.45 16.97
N GLN A 239 -23.06 5.00 17.48
CA GLN A 239 -22.81 3.58 17.78
C GLN A 239 -23.80 3.02 18.81
N ASN A 240 -24.23 3.86 19.76
CA ASN A 240 -25.04 3.46 20.91
C ASN A 240 -26.56 3.65 20.71
N ILE A 241 -27.02 4.23 19.60
CA ILE A 241 -28.47 4.38 19.32
C ILE A 241 -29.12 2.99 19.27
N PRO A 242 -30.37 2.77 19.74
CA PRO A 242 -31.03 1.48 19.55
C PRO A 242 -31.30 1.14 18.07
N SER A 243 -31.11 -0.14 17.71
CA SER A 243 -31.34 -0.69 16.36
C SER A 243 -32.84 -0.78 16.03
N SER A 244 -33.46 0.34 15.64
CA SER A 244 -34.91 0.40 15.38
C SER A 244 -35.28 0.45 13.90
N SER A 245 -34.31 0.64 12.99
CA SER A 245 -34.55 0.64 11.55
C SER A 245 -33.28 0.30 10.75
N PRO A 246 -33.41 -0.20 9.51
CA PRO A 246 -32.28 -0.42 8.61
C PRO A 246 -31.46 0.85 8.31
N GLN A 247 -32.03 2.04 8.49
CA GLN A 247 -31.31 3.31 8.30
C GLN A 247 -30.38 3.59 9.49
N ILE A 248 -30.87 3.37 10.72
CA ILE A 248 -30.04 3.53 11.93
C ILE A 248 -28.90 2.53 11.95
N GLU A 249 -29.14 1.29 11.49
CA GLU A 249 -28.07 0.29 11.34
C GLU A 249 -26.93 0.77 10.42
N ARG A 250 -27.25 1.47 9.33
CA ARG A 250 -26.22 2.02 8.44
C ARG A 250 -25.40 3.11 9.12
N TYR A 251 -26.03 3.98 9.91
CA TYR A 251 -25.32 5.01 10.66
C TYR A 251 -24.43 4.43 11.75
N LYS A 252 -24.88 3.36 12.42
CA LYS A 252 -24.03 2.59 13.34
C LYS A 252 -22.83 2.01 12.64
N GLN A 253 -23.03 1.32 11.51
CA GLN A 253 -21.95 0.71 10.74
C GLN A 253 -20.92 1.75 10.30
N LEU A 254 -21.38 2.90 9.81
CA LEU A 254 -20.53 4.04 9.46
C LEU A 254 -19.71 4.51 10.67
N ALA A 255 -20.36 4.75 11.81
CA ALA A 255 -19.66 5.21 13.01
C ALA A 255 -18.66 4.16 13.53
N THR A 256 -18.99 2.87 13.47
CA THR A 256 -18.09 1.76 13.79
C THR A 256 -16.89 1.67 12.82
N GLN A 257 -17.10 1.96 11.53
CA GLN A 257 -16.03 1.99 10.54
C GLN A 257 -15.08 3.18 10.75
N VAL A 258 -15.63 4.35 11.09
CA VAL A 258 -14.87 5.59 11.25
C VAL A 258 -14.16 5.67 12.60
N ALA A 259 -14.74 5.15 13.68
CA ALA A 259 -14.19 5.33 15.04
C ALA A 259 -12.70 4.92 15.19
N PRO A 260 -12.24 3.75 14.69
CA PRO A 260 -10.82 3.39 14.74
C PRO A 260 -9.89 4.39 14.06
N LEU A 261 -10.40 5.12 13.06
CA LEU A 261 -9.64 6.08 12.28
C LEU A 261 -9.50 7.43 12.99
N LEU A 262 -10.32 7.71 13.99
CA LEU A 262 -10.26 8.94 14.77
C LEU A 262 -9.28 8.85 15.94
N GLU A 263 -8.72 7.69 16.23
CA GLU A 263 -7.73 7.53 17.29
C GLU A 263 -6.35 8.01 16.87
N ASP A 264 -5.64 8.65 17.79
CA ASP A 264 -4.25 9.11 17.59
C ASP A 264 -3.36 7.93 17.18
N SER A 265 -3.60 6.77 17.77
CA SER A 265 -3.04 5.49 17.35
C SER A 265 -4.02 4.36 17.64
N TYR A 266 -4.24 3.51 16.64
CA TYR A 266 -5.11 2.34 16.75
C TYR A 266 -4.36 1.08 16.31
N SER A 267 -4.25 0.10 17.20
CA SER A 267 -3.71 -1.22 16.88
C SER A 267 -4.76 -2.08 16.17
N TRP A 268 -4.36 -2.67 15.05
CA TRP A 268 -5.14 -3.62 14.25
C TRP A 268 -4.83 -5.08 14.61
N GLU A 269 -3.90 -5.33 15.54
CA GLU A 269 -3.49 -6.69 15.90
C GLU A 269 -4.64 -7.48 16.52
N GLY A 270 -4.86 -8.70 16.02
CA GLY A 270 -5.94 -9.57 16.48
C GLY A 270 -7.34 -9.13 16.06
N LYS A 271 -7.47 -8.04 15.29
CA LYS A 271 -8.78 -7.46 14.89
C LYS A 271 -9.20 -7.78 13.46
N GLY A 272 -8.56 -8.78 12.83
CA GLY A 272 -8.92 -9.25 11.50
C GLY A 272 -8.77 -8.21 10.40
N ALA A 273 -7.85 -7.25 10.54
CA ALA A 273 -7.64 -6.22 9.53
C ALA A 273 -7.15 -6.85 8.21
N PRO A 274 -7.78 -6.52 7.07
CA PRO A 274 -7.35 -7.08 5.80
C PRO A 274 -5.96 -6.54 5.41
N ASP A 275 -5.16 -7.40 4.77
CA ASP A 275 -3.85 -7.03 4.25
C ASP A 275 -3.97 -5.91 3.22
N ALA A 276 -2.97 -5.04 3.18
CA ALA A 276 -2.81 -4.09 2.09
C ALA A 276 -2.08 -4.79 0.91
N PRO A 277 -2.72 -4.99 -0.25
CA PRO A 277 -2.06 -5.52 -1.43
C PRO A 277 -1.08 -4.49 -2.00
N TYR A 278 0.15 -4.93 -2.28
CA TYR A 278 1.21 -4.11 -2.93
C TYR A 278 1.78 -4.81 -4.17
N SER A 279 1.06 -5.80 -4.68
CA SER A 279 1.46 -6.56 -5.86
C SER A 279 1.30 -5.72 -7.14
N SER A 280 2.26 -5.83 -8.06
CA SER A 280 2.25 -5.06 -9.31
C SER A 280 2.95 -5.81 -10.44
N ILE A 281 2.65 -5.41 -11.68
CA ILE A 281 3.45 -5.72 -12.86
C ILE A 281 4.03 -4.39 -13.35
N GLY A 282 5.35 -4.24 -13.29
CA GLY A 282 6.05 -3.00 -13.61
C GLY A 282 6.81 -3.06 -14.92
N VAL A 283 6.98 -1.90 -15.53
CA VAL A 283 7.95 -1.68 -16.61
C VAL A 283 8.98 -0.66 -16.12
N HIS A 284 10.23 -1.06 -16.15
CA HIS A 284 11.36 -0.26 -15.66
C HIS A 284 12.35 0.01 -16.79
N PHE A 285 12.89 1.22 -16.76
CA PHE A 285 13.98 1.66 -17.61
C PHE A 285 15.12 2.13 -16.73
N GLY A 286 16.35 1.83 -17.12
CA GLY A 286 17.48 2.23 -16.31
C GLY A 286 18.82 2.09 -16.99
N VAL A 287 19.84 2.42 -16.21
CA VAL A 287 21.24 2.38 -16.63
C VAL A 287 22.00 1.51 -15.65
N THR A 288 22.84 0.65 -16.20
CA THR A 288 23.78 -0.19 -15.48
C THR A 288 25.20 0.28 -15.78
N TYR A 289 25.98 0.49 -14.73
CA TYR A 289 27.42 0.67 -14.81
C TYR A 289 28.11 -0.58 -14.27
N THR A 290 29.10 -1.08 -15.01
CA THR A 290 29.79 -2.32 -14.71
C THR A 290 31.28 -2.05 -14.49
N PHE A 291 31.83 -2.56 -13.38
CA PHE A 291 33.20 -2.26 -12.94
C PHE A 291 34.24 -3.09 -13.68
#